data_AF-A0A2G8Y9Q3-F1
#
_entry.id   AF-A0A2G8Y9Q3-F1
#
_cell.length_a   1.000
_cell.length_b   1.000
_cell.length_c   1.000
_cell.angle_alpha   90.00
_cell.angle_beta   90.00
_cell.angle_gamma   90.00
#
_symmetry.space_group_name_H-M   'P 1'
#
loop_
_entity.id
_entity.type
_entity.pdbx_description
1 polymer ?
#
loop_
_entity_poly.entity_id
_entity_poly.type
_entity_poly.pdbx_seq_one_letter_code
_entity_poly.pdbx_strand_id
1 'polypeptide(L)'
;MAELLEKLNVLVEKQKKMEEEMEALADYLTQPGMPGLTGGLVDDEGFPRADIDIYAIRGARNRLAILKTDYKEVRSQIEKELFALHAQGPVAVPRTGCVSTGNALNAASLSPDSNTALEENPFIPFAKISELHENSPASKAGLRLDDLILQFGAVFIRRKSLPEPSEGDKQQVAADPGGDRPGCSSVEQVFERLPHEVGNHTGEEIDITVFRNNAILNLKLIPQTWEGMGLVGCRFTPVTKGML
;
A
#
# COMPACT_ATOMS: atom_id res chain seq x y z
N MET A 1 29.00 6.22 -5.48
CA MET A 1 28.10 7.15 -4.78
C MET A 1 28.07 8.55 -5.40
N ALA A 2 29.19 9.29 -5.46
CA ALA A 2 29.20 10.66 -6.04
C ALA A 2 28.74 10.72 -7.51
N GLU A 3 29.15 9.76 -8.33
CA GLU A 3 28.77 9.68 -9.75
C GLU A 3 27.26 9.42 -9.97
N LEU A 4 26.63 8.63 -9.10
CA LEU A 4 25.19 8.34 -9.17
C LEU A 4 24.34 9.55 -8.77
N LEU A 5 24.78 10.28 -7.74
CA LEU A 5 24.15 11.53 -7.33
C LEU A 5 24.25 12.59 -8.43
N GLU A 6 25.39 12.71 -9.09
CA GLU A 6 25.56 13.63 -10.21
C GLU A 6 24.65 13.26 -11.38
N LYS A 7 24.62 11.98 -11.76
CA LYS A 7 23.72 11.46 -12.80
C LYS A 7 22.24 11.73 -12.46
N LEU A 8 21.85 11.53 -11.21
CA LEU A 8 20.50 11.82 -10.73
C LEU A 8 20.16 13.31 -10.86
N ASN A 9 21.07 14.19 -10.45
CA ASN A 9 20.88 15.65 -10.56
C ASN A 9 20.69 16.08 -12.02
N VAL A 10 21.49 15.53 -12.94
CA VAL A 10 21.35 15.79 -14.38
C VAL A 10 19.99 15.32 -14.91
N LEU A 11 19.51 14.15 -14.49
CA LEU A 11 18.18 13.66 -14.87
C LEU A 11 17.05 14.53 -14.33
N VAL A 12 17.18 15.04 -13.10
CA VAL A 12 16.20 15.97 -12.49
C VAL A 12 16.20 17.33 -13.20
N GLU A 13 17.37 17.85 -13.58
CA GLU A 13 17.43 19.09 -14.37
C GLU A 13 16.79 18.90 -15.75
N LYS A 14 17.05 17.76 -16.40
CA LYS A 14 16.40 17.40 -17.67
C LYS A 14 14.88 17.27 -17.49
N GLN A 15 14.43 16.65 -16.41
CA GLN A 15 13.01 16.56 -16.04
C GLN A 15 12.37 17.94 -15.98
N LYS A 16 12.98 18.86 -15.23
CA LYS A 16 12.49 20.23 -15.07
C LYS A 16 12.37 20.97 -16.40
N LYS A 17 13.36 20.85 -17.29
CA LYS A 17 13.32 21.47 -18.62
C LYS A 17 12.16 20.94 -19.47
N MET A 18 11.92 19.63 -19.44
CA MET A 18 10.77 19.05 -20.16
C MET A 18 9.44 19.51 -19.56
N GLU A 19 9.34 19.63 -18.23
CA GLU A 19 8.15 20.14 -17.55
C GLU A 19 7.83 21.58 -17.94
N GLU A 20 8.84 22.46 -17.97
CA GLU A 20 8.70 23.85 -18.42
C GLU A 20 8.25 23.94 -19.89
N GLU A 21 8.83 23.13 -20.79
CA GLU A 21 8.40 23.06 -22.18
C GLU A 21 6.96 22.54 -22.33
N MET A 22 6.58 21.52 -21.55
CA MET A 22 5.21 20.99 -21.57
C MET A 22 4.20 22.02 -21.09
N GLU A 23 4.52 22.76 -20.03
CA GLU A 23 3.66 23.81 -19.47
C GLU A 23 3.47 24.94 -20.49
N ALA A 24 4.54 25.44 -21.09
CA ALA A 24 4.47 26.48 -22.12
C ALA A 24 3.58 26.06 -23.33
N LEU A 25 3.68 24.80 -23.76
CA LEU A 25 2.84 24.27 -24.84
C LEU A 25 1.38 24.04 -24.40
N ALA A 26 1.17 23.62 -23.16
CA ALA A 26 -0.17 23.41 -22.61
C ALA A 26 -0.91 24.75 -22.47
N ASP A 27 -0.23 25.79 -21.98
CA ASP A 27 -0.74 27.15 -21.86
C ASP A 27 -1.12 27.70 -23.22
N TYR A 28 -0.22 27.59 -24.20
CA TYR A 28 -0.49 27.99 -25.59
C TYR A 28 -1.75 27.32 -26.16
N LEU A 29 -1.94 26.03 -25.90
CA LEU A 29 -3.11 25.29 -26.41
C LEU A 29 -4.40 25.57 -25.62
N THR A 30 -4.32 26.07 -24.39
CA THR A 30 -5.47 26.27 -23.48
C THR A 30 -5.92 27.73 -23.42
N GLN A 31 -5.28 28.63 -24.16
CA GLN A 31 -5.70 30.03 -24.30
C GLN A 31 -7.16 30.14 -24.81
N PRO A 32 -7.89 31.20 -24.41
CA PRO A 32 -9.27 31.40 -24.85
C PRO A 32 -9.32 31.53 -26.38
N GLY A 33 -10.18 30.72 -27.02
CA GLY A 33 -10.28 30.64 -28.48
C GLY A 33 -9.45 29.52 -29.12
N MET A 34 -8.56 28.86 -28.37
CA MET A 34 -7.80 27.72 -28.89
C MET A 34 -8.58 26.40 -28.73
N PRO A 35 -8.41 25.42 -29.63
CA PRO A 35 -9.10 24.12 -29.59
C PRO A 35 -8.71 23.22 -28.40
N GLY A 36 -7.86 23.67 -27.47
CA GLY A 36 -7.37 22.83 -26.37
C GLY A 36 -6.47 21.69 -26.83
N LEU A 37 -6.21 20.75 -25.92
CA LEU A 37 -5.35 19.59 -26.16
C LEU A 37 -5.95 18.57 -27.13
N THR A 38 -7.28 18.44 -27.17
CA THR A 38 -8.00 17.39 -27.92
C THR A 38 -9.10 17.89 -28.85
N GLY A 39 -9.39 19.20 -28.88
CA GLY A 39 -10.52 19.72 -29.66
C GLY A 39 -10.32 19.64 -31.18
N GLY A 40 -11.44 19.68 -31.88
CA GLY A 40 -11.50 19.58 -33.35
C GLY A 40 -10.80 20.74 -34.05
N LEU A 41 -10.07 20.42 -35.11
CA LEU A 41 -9.36 21.39 -35.97
C LEU A 41 -10.17 21.77 -37.21
N VAL A 42 -11.40 21.27 -37.28
CA VAL A 42 -12.32 21.39 -38.42
C VAL A 42 -13.61 22.01 -37.91
N ASP A 43 -14.29 22.78 -38.76
CA ASP A 43 -15.61 23.31 -38.50
C ASP A 43 -16.72 22.27 -38.78
N ASP A 44 -17.98 22.66 -38.58
CA ASP A 44 -19.14 21.78 -38.77
C ASP A 44 -19.40 21.47 -40.26
N GLU A 45 -18.82 22.24 -41.18
CA GLU A 45 -18.92 22.05 -42.63
C GLU A 45 -17.81 21.12 -43.17
N GLY A 46 -16.86 20.71 -42.32
CA GLY A 46 -15.76 19.83 -42.71
C GLY A 46 -14.55 20.57 -43.28
N PHE A 47 -14.48 21.90 -43.13
CA PHE A 47 -13.36 22.73 -43.57
C PHE A 47 -12.39 23.06 -42.42
N PRO A 48 -11.09 23.28 -42.72
CA PRO A 48 -10.12 23.75 -41.74
C PRO A 48 -10.55 25.09 -41.15
N ARG A 49 -10.62 25.15 -39.82
CA ARG A 49 -10.94 26.36 -39.06
C ARG A 49 -10.05 27.55 -39.44
N ALA A 50 -10.66 28.66 -39.84
CA ALA A 50 -9.95 29.86 -40.29
C ALA A 50 -9.52 30.80 -39.16
N ASP A 51 -10.12 30.65 -37.97
CA ASP A 51 -9.83 31.42 -36.76
C ASP A 51 -8.51 31.02 -36.09
N ILE A 52 -7.91 29.91 -36.52
CA ILE A 52 -6.85 29.22 -35.79
C ILE A 52 -5.75 28.71 -36.74
N ASP A 53 -4.48 28.82 -36.33
CA ASP A 53 -3.37 28.17 -37.04
C ASP A 53 -3.29 26.66 -36.70
N ILE A 54 -3.91 25.86 -37.56
CA ILE A 54 -3.97 24.40 -37.46
C ILE A 54 -2.59 23.76 -37.52
N TYR A 55 -1.66 24.34 -38.29
CA TYR A 55 -0.32 23.79 -38.45
C TYR A 55 0.47 23.95 -37.15
N ALA A 56 0.45 25.15 -36.57
CA ALA A 56 1.10 25.43 -35.30
C ALA A 56 0.53 24.56 -34.16
N ILE A 57 -0.79 24.39 -34.10
CA ILE A 57 -1.42 23.56 -33.07
C ILE A 57 -1.08 22.09 -33.23
N ARG A 58 -1.07 21.57 -34.45
CA ARG A 58 -0.69 20.18 -34.69
C ARG A 58 0.77 19.95 -34.29
N GLY A 59 1.64 20.91 -34.57
CA GLY A 59 3.04 20.91 -34.11
C GLY A 59 3.14 20.90 -32.59
N ALA A 60 2.43 21.82 -31.91
CA ALA A 60 2.41 21.92 -30.45
C ALA A 60 1.87 20.65 -29.78
N ARG A 61 0.76 20.08 -30.28
CA ARG A 61 0.19 18.83 -29.77
C ARG A 61 1.14 17.65 -29.96
N ASN A 62 1.78 17.54 -31.12
CA ASN A 62 2.75 16.49 -31.38
C ASN A 62 3.97 16.63 -30.47
N ARG A 63 4.50 17.85 -30.32
CA ARG A 63 5.63 18.12 -29.42
C ARG A 63 5.28 17.76 -27.97
N LEU A 64 4.08 18.13 -27.51
CA LEU A 64 3.58 17.78 -26.18
C LEU A 64 3.46 16.25 -26.00
N ALA A 65 2.98 15.53 -27.02
CA ALA A 65 2.89 14.07 -26.97
C ALA A 65 4.27 13.39 -26.88
N ILE A 66 5.24 13.89 -27.64
CA ILE A 66 6.65 13.44 -27.59
C ILE A 66 7.22 13.70 -26.18
N LEU A 67 7.15 14.95 -25.70
CA LEU A 67 7.66 15.33 -24.38
C LEU A 67 7.02 14.53 -23.24
N LYS A 68 5.70 14.26 -23.32
CA LYS A 68 5.00 13.43 -22.32
C LYS A 68 5.49 11.99 -22.30
N THR A 69 5.95 11.47 -23.42
CA THR A 69 6.52 10.13 -23.52
C THR A 69 7.94 10.13 -22.95
N ASP A 70 8.78 11.06 -23.39
CA ASP A 70 10.16 11.24 -22.91
C ASP A 70 10.21 11.49 -21.40
N TYR A 71 9.27 12.28 -20.88
CA TYR A 71 9.12 12.56 -19.46
C TYR A 71 8.90 11.28 -18.64
N LYS A 72 8.04 10.37 -19.13
CA LYS A 72 7.80 9.08 -18.46
C LYS A 72 9.07 8.23 -18.44
N GLU A 73 9.84 8.24 -19.53
CA GLU A 73 11.11 7.50 -19.60
C GLU A 73 12.13 8.05 -18.62
N VAL A 74 12.33 9.37 -18.58
CA VAL A 74 13.26 10.03 -17.66
C VAL A 74 12.83 9.80 -16.21
N ARG A 75 11.53 9.88 -15.92
CA ARG A 75 11.01 9.59 -14.58
C ARG A 75 11.25 8.12 -14.16
N SER A 76 11.09 7.17 -15.07
CA SER A 76 11.44 5.76 -14.81
C SER A 76 12.95 5.55 -14.59
N GLN A 77 13.80 6.31 -15.27
CA GLN A 77 15.24 6.29 -15.04
C GLN A 77 15.60 6.86 -13.66
N ILE A 78 15.01 7.99 -13.27
CA ILE A 78 15.18 8.58 -11.94
C ILE A 78 14.81 7.58 -10.85
N GLU A 79 13.68 6.90 -11.01
CA GLU A 79 13.23 5.86 -10.07
C GLU A 79 14.27 4.73 -9.92
N LYS A 80 14.79 4.20 -11.03
CA LYS A 80 15.82 3.14 -11.01
C LYS A 80 17.10 3.59 -10.31
N GLU A 81 17.60 4.78 -10.64
CA GLU A 81 18.82 5.32 -10.04
C GLU A 81 18.64 5.61 -8.54
N LEU A 82 17.46 6.08 -8.13
CA LEU A 82 17.12 6.31 -6.73
C LEU A 82 17.08 4.99 -5.95
N PHE A 83 16.45 3.95 -6.51
CA PHE A 83 16.48 2.61 -5.91
C PHE A 83 17.91 2.07 -5.80
N ALA A 84 18.74 2.24 -6.83
CA ALA A 84 20.14 1.81 -6.80
C ALA A 84 20.95 2.54 -5.71
N LEU A 85 20.66 3.82 -5.46
CA LEU A 85 21.28 4.59 -4.38
C LEU A 85 20.85 4.06 -3.01
N HIS A 86 19.55 3.85 -2.80
CA HIS A 86 19.04 3.33 -1.52
C HIS A 86 19.52 1.89 -1.25
N ALA A 87 19.69 1.07 -2.28
CA ALA A 87 20.24 -0.28 -2.16
C ALA A 87 21.74 -0.30 -1.77
N GLN A 88 22.50 0.75 -2.08
CA GLN A 88 23.93 0.86 -1.74
C GLN A 88 24.19 1.20 -0.26
N GLY A 89 23.14 1.40 0.53
CA GLY A 89 23.22 1.58 1.97
C GLY A 89 22.57 2.89 2.43
N PRO A 90 22.11 2.95 3.69
CA PRO A 90 21.50 4.15 4.24
C PRO A 90 22.53 5.27 4.30
N VAL A 91 22.31 6.34 3.54
CA VAL A 91 23.06 7.58 3.70
C VAL A 91 22.72 8.12 5.09
N ALA A 92 23.69 8.07 6.00
CA ALA A 92 23.57 8.64 7.33
C ALA A 92 23.52 10.17 7.21
N VAL A 93 22.32 10.72 7.06
CA VAL A 93 22.11 12.16 7.22
C VAL A 93 22.36 12.47 8.70
N PRO A 94 23.33 13.33 9.06
CA PRO A 94 23.56 13.70 10.45
C PRO A 94 22.32 14.41 10.97
N ARG A 95 21.50 13.68 11.72
CA ARG A 95 20.41 14.25 12.51
C ARG A 95 21.03 14.93 13.72
N THR A 96 21.22 16.24 13.66
CA THR A 96 21.42 17.04 14.86
C THR A 96 20.12 17.03 15.67
N GLY A 97 20.06 16.17 16.68
CA GLY A 97 19.14 16.27 17.82
C GLY A 97 18.07 15.20 17.92
N CYS A 98 18.34 14.14 18.68
CA CYS A 98 17.54 13.78 19.85
C CYS A 98 18.30 12.78 20.73
N VAL A 99 18.44 13.13 22.01
CA VAL A 99 19.06 12.32 23.06
C VAL A 99 17.95 11.46 23.68
N SER A 100 18.09 10.14 23.60
CA SER A 100 17.45 9.21 24.54
C SER A 100 18.44 8.10 24.88
N THR A 101 18.93 8.19 26.10
CA THR A 101 19.83 7.28 26.81
C THR A 101 19.23 5.89 27.02
N GLY A 102 20.03 4.85 26.73
CA GLY A 102 20.26 3.75 27.66
C GLY A 102 19.38 2.49 27.56
N ASN A 103 20.01 1.44 27.03
CA ASN A 103 19.91 0.01 27.41
C ASN A 103 18.85 -0.90 26.74
N ALA A 104 19.36 -1.68 25.78
CA ALA A 104 19.73 -3.10 25.95
C ALA A 104 19.06 -4.11 24.98
N LEU A 105 19.96 -4.90 24.39
CA LEU A 105 19.89 -6.31 23.95
C LEU A 105 19.03 -6.73 22.73
N ASN A 106 19.77 -7.07 21.66
CA ASN A 106 19.55 -8.16 20.69
C ASN A 106 18.12 -8.46 20.23
N ALA A 107 17.79 -7.99 19.03
CA ALA A 107 17.12 -8.81 18.02
C ALA A 107 17.31 -8.16 16.64
N ALA A 108 17.90 -8.92 15.72
CA ALA A 108 17.80 -8.81 14.27
C ALA A 108 17.99 -7.43 13.63
N SER A 109 19.12 -7.31 12.94
CA SER A 109 19.22 -6.74 11.60
C SER A 109 17.87 -6.76 10.86
N LEU A 110 17.16 -5.64 10.86
CA LEU A 110 16.00 -5.43 10.03
C LEU A 110 16.42 -4.50 8.89
N SER A 111 16.64 -5.12 7.74
CA SER A 111 16.67 -4.45 6.45
C SER A 111 15.38 -3.63 6.24
N PRO A 112 15.43 -2.52 5.48
CA PRO A 112 14.26 -1.68 5.22
C PRO A 112 13.42 -2.23 4.05
N ASP A 113 13.21 -3.54 3.96
CA ASP A 113 12.45 -4.17 2.87
C ASP A 113 10.96 -4.17 3.21
N SER A 114 10.35 -3.00 3.05
CA SER A 114 9.04 -2.63 3.58
C SER A 114 7.81 -3.25 2.89
N ASN A 115 7.96 -4.37 2.16
CA ASN A 115 6.84 -5.04 1.48
C ASN A 115 6.95 -6.58 1.34
N THR A 116 8.11 -7.20 1.58
CA THR A 116 8.28 -8.65 1.33
C THR A 116 7.53 -9.52 2.35
N ALA A 117 7.43 -9.07 3.61
CA ALA A 117 6.75 -9.84 4.66
C ALA A 117 5.23 -9.94 4.45
N LEU A 118 4.59 -8.95 3.82
CA LEU A 118 3.17 -9.05 3.44
C LEU A 118 2.96 -9.96 2.23
N GLU A 119 3.89 -9.95 1.27
CA GLU A 119 3.81 -10.77 0.05
C GLU A 119 3.94 -12.27 0.36
N GLU A 120 4.80 -12.67 1.31
CA GLU A 120 5.01 -14.08 1.69
C GLU A 120 3.90 -14.68 2.55
N ASN A 121 3.03 -13.85 3.15
CA ASN A 121 1.98 -14.35 4.04
C ASN A 121 0.68 -14.64 3.28
N PRO A 122 0.09 -15.85 3.44
CA PRO A 122 -1.14 -16.23 2.74
C PRO A 122 -2.37 -15.46 3.26
N PHE A 123 -2.22 -14.67 4.33
CA PHE A 123 -3.31 -13.97 4.99
C PHE A 123 -3.34 -12.49 4.59
N ILE A 124 -4.53 -11.99 4.29
CA ILE A 124 -4.76 -10.57 3.96
C ILE A 124 -5.13 -9.84 5.25
N PRO A 125 -4.56 -8.65 5.53
CA PRO A 125 -5.01 -7.82 6.63
C PRO A 125 -6.46 -7.38 6.41
N PHE A 126 -7.35 -7.68 7.36
CA PHE A 126 -8.79 -7.43 7.24
C PHE A 126 -9.29 -6.29 8.12
N ALA A 127 -8.56 -5.95 9.19
CA ALA A 127 -8.95 -4.91 10.14
C ALA A 127 -7.75 -4.08 10.58
N LYS A 128 -7.99 -2.79 10.86
CA LYS A 128 -7.06 -1.89 11.54
C LYS A 128 -7.57 -1.51 12.92
N ILE A 129 -6.66 -1.27 13.86
CA ILE A 129 -7.02 -0.75 15.19
C ILE A 129 -7.13 0.77 15.14
N SER A 130 -8.35 1.29 15.21
CA SER A 130 -8.60 2.74 15.19
C SER A 130 -8.56 3.39 16.57
N GLU A 131 -8.96 2.66 17.61
CA GLU A 131 -9.03 3.15 18.98
C GLU A 131 -8.61 2.02 19.92
N LEU A 132 -7.82 2.35 20.93
CA LEU A 132 -7.33 1.43 21.94
C LEU A 132 -7.37 2.14 23.29
N HIS A 133 -8.04 1.52 24.26
CA HIS A 133 -8.14 2.10 25.60
C HIS A 133 -6.99 1.64 26.49
N GLU A 134 -6.44 2.55 27.28
CA GLU A 134 -5.41 2.26 28.29
C GLU A 134 -5.98 1.29 29.35
N ASN A 135 -5.19 0.34 29.84
CA ASN A 135 -5.61 -0.73 30.78
C ASN A 135 -6.60 -1.78 30.23
N SER A 136 -6.99 -1.69 28.95
CA SER A 136 -7.80 -2.72 28.31
C SER A 136 -7.04 -4.03 28.10
N PRO A 137 -7.73 -5.17 27.93
CA PRO A 137 -7.09 -6.44 27.59
C PRO A 137 -6.25 -6.37 26.31
N ALA A 138 -6.66 -5.58 25.33
CA ALA A 138 -5.89 -5.33 24.11
C ALA A 138 -4.59 -4.57 24.34
N SER A 139 -4.60 -3.57 25.23
CA SER A 139 -3.37 -2.89 25.64
C SER A 139 -2.41 -3.84 26.37
N LYS A 140 -2.94 -4.71 27.26
CA LYS A 140 -2.17 -5.74 27.95
C LYS A 140 -1.60 -6.80 27.00
N ALA A 141 -2.31 -7.14 25.93
CA ALA A 141 -1.85 -8.00 24.85
C ALA A 141 -0.76 -7.35 23.98
N GLY A 142 -0.49 -6.06 24.17
CA GLY A 142 0.53 -5.32 23.43
C GLY A 142 0.08 -4.84 22.05
N LEU A 143 -1.23 -4.77 21.79
CA LEU A 143 -1.79 -4.12 20.60
C LEU A 143 -1.55 -2.60 20.65
N ARG A 144 -1.44 -1.97 19.47
CA ARG A 144 -1.22 -0.54 19.30
C ARG A 144 -2.21 0.02 18.28
N LEU A 145 -2.38 1.34 18.32
CA LEU A 145 -3.11 2.08 17.29
C LEU A 145 -2.45 1.86 15.93
N ASP A 146 -3.26 1.78 14.88
CA ASP A 146 -2.88 1.52 13.49
C ASP A 146 -2.25 0.15 13.18
N ASP A 147 -2.29 -0.81 14.12
CA ASP A 147 -1.95 -2.20 13.80
C ASP A 147 -2.94 -2.79 12.79
N LEU A 148 -2.40 -3.51 11.81
CA LEU A 148 -3.17 -4.27 10.82
C LEU A 148 -3.29 -5.73 11.25
N ILE A 149 -4.50 -6.27 11.31
CA ILE A 149 -4.76 -7.63 11.80
C ILE A 149 -4.88 -8.56 10.60
N LEU A 150 -4.07 -9.62 10.60
CA LEU A 150 -4.07 -10.67 9.58
C LEU A 150 -4.89 -11.89 10.01
N GLN A 151 -4.79 -12.26 11.28
CA GLN A 151 -5.49 -13.41 11.86
C GLN A 151 -5.92 -13.10 13.29
N PHE A 152 -7.12 -13.55 13.64
CA PHE A 152 -7.67 -13.48 14.98
C PHE A 152 -8.25 -14.85 15.34
N GLY A 153 -7.50 -15.65 16.11
CA GLY A 153 -7.86 -17.02 16.47
C GLY A 153 -8.16 -17.87 15.22
N ALA A 154 -9.39 -18.36 15.12
CA ALA A 154 -9.88 -19.14 13.97
C ALA A 154 -10.27 -18.28 12.75
N VAL A 155 -10.24 -16.96 12.85
CA VAL A 155 -10.71 -16.03 11.82
C VAL A 155 -9.54 -15.47 11.02
N PHE A 156 -9.48 -15.85 9.74
CA PHE A 156 -8.48 -15.37 8.78
C PHE A 156 -9.08 -15.24 7.38
N ILE A 157 -8.50 -14.39 6.54
CA ILE A 157 -8.84 -14.28 5.11
C ILE A 157 -7.63 -14.74 4.30
N ARG A 158 -7.79 -15.82 3.53
CA ARG A 158 -6.75 -16.26 2.59
C ARG A 158 -6.73 -15.38 1.34
N ARG A 159 -5.53 -15.01 0.87
CA ARG A 159 -5.33 -14.41 -0.44
C ARG A 159 -5.70 -15.44 -1.51
N LYS A 160 -6.59 -15.06 -2.44
CA LYS A 160 -6.93 -15.89 -3.59
C LYS A 160 -5.76 -15.84 -4.60
N SER A 161 -4.74 -16.66 -4.40
CA SER A 161 -3.78 -16.95 -5.47
C SER A 161 -4.47 -17.82 -6.53
N LEU A 162 -4.52 -17.33 -7.77
CA LEU A 162 -4.98 -18.06 -8.96
C LEU A 162 -3.94 -19.13 -9.37
N PRO A 163 -4.31 -20.08 -10.24
CA PRO A 163 -4.93 -21.38 -9.97
C PRO A 163 -3.88 -22.49 -9.72
N GLU A 164 -4.24 -23.47 -8.89
CA GLU A 164 -3.53 -24.77 -8.85
C GLU A 164 -3.70 -25.47 -10.22
N PRO A 165 -2.62 -25.96 -10.87
CA PRO A 165 -2.75 -26.81 -12.05
C PRO A 165 -3.45 -28.13 -11.66
N SER A 166 -4.45 -28.47 -12.46
CA SER A 166 -5.34 -29.62 -12.32
C SER A 166 -4.63 -30.98 -12.46
N GLU A 167 -5.03 -31.87 -11.56
CA GLU A 167 -5.20 -33.33 -11.70
C GLU A 167 -3.95 -34.24 -11.77
N GLY A 168 -3.84 -35.08 -10.74
CA GLY A 168 -3.03 -36.30 -10.77
C GLY A 168 -2.80 -36.90 -9.39
N ASP A 169 -3.84 -37.37 -8.72
CA ASP A 169 -3.94 -38.75 -8.21
C ASP A 169 -4.94 -38.89 -7.06
N LYS A 170 -5.95 -39.74 -7.33
CA LYS A 170 -6.84 -40.31 -6.34
C LYS A 170 -6.05 -41.33 -5.53
N GLN A 171 -5.83 -41.08 -4.25
CA GLN A 171 -5.78 -42.18 -3.30
C GLN A 171 -6.51 -41.79 -2.00
N GLN A 172 -7.63 -42.47 -1.80
CA GLN A 172 -8.45 -42.46 -0.61
C GLN A 172 -7.62 -42.85 0.62
N VAL A 173 -7.73 -42.07 1.69
CA VAL A 173 -7.66 -42.63 3.05
C VAL A 173 -8.58 -41.86 3.99
N ALA A 174 -9.58 -42.61 4.46
CA ALA A 174 -10.40 -42.47 5.67
C ALA A 174 -11.15 -41.16 5.92
N ALA A 175 -12.48 -41.30 5.93
CA ALA A 175 -13.42 -40.36 6.52
C ALA A 175 -13.11 -40.17 8.02
N ASP A 176 -12.93 -38.92 8.43
CA ASP A 176 -12.92 -38.49 9.82
C ASP A 176 -14.08 -37.48 10.01
N PRO A 177 -15.02 -37.71 10.96
CA PRO A 177 -16.21 -36.89 11.10
C PRO A 177 -15.93 -35.72 12.04
N GLY A 178 -15.76 -34.51 11.53
CA GLY A 178 -15.61 -33.36 12.42
C GLY A 178 -15.23 -32.04 11.76
N GLY A 179 -16.25 -31.28 11.36
CA GLY A 179 -16.18 -29.83 11.25
C GLY A 179 -15.90 -29.32 9.84
N ASP A 180 -16.97 -28.97 9.14
CA ASP A 180 -16.95 -27.88 8.17
C ASP A 180 -16.22 -26.69 8.83
N ARG A 181 -14.99 -26.39 8.41
CA ARG A 181 -14.28 -25.18 8.79
C ARG A 181 -14.52 -24.15 7.68
N PRO A 182 -15.52 -23.28 7.81
CA PRO A 182 -15.76 -22.23 6.82
C PRO A 182 -14.67 -21.17 6.96
N GLY A 183 -13.62 -21.26 6.14
CA GLY A 183 -12.72 -20.13 5.91
C GLY A 183 -13.55 -18.92 5.47
N CYS A 184 -13.46 -17.81 6.19
CA CYS A 184 -14.20 -16.60 5.85
C CYS A 184 -13.63 -16.03 4.55
N SER A 185 -14.45 -15.86 3.52
CA SER A 185 -14.01 -15.36 2.21
C SER A 185 -14.14 -13.84 2.07
N SER A 186 -14.85 -13.18 2.99
CA SER A 186 -15.12 -11.74 2.97
C SER A 186 -14.86 -11.08 4.32
N VAL A 187 -14.43 -9.81 4.30
CA VAL A 187 -14.22 -8.98 5.49
C VAL A 187 -15.52 -8.86 6.30
N GLU A 188 -16.68 -8.78 5.64
CA GLU A 188 -17.98 -8.69 6.33
C GLU A 188 -18.28 -9.93 7.19
N GLN A 189 -18.03 -11.13 6.66
CA GLN A 189 -18.20 -12.39 7.41
C GLN A 189 -17.26 -12.47 8.62
N VAL A 190 -16.05 -11.93 8.48
CA VAL A 190 -15.10 -11.84 9.58
C VAL A 190 -15.64 -10.96 10.69
N PHE A 191 -16.17 -9.78 10.36
CA PHE A 191 -16.71 -8.85 11.36
C PHE A 191 -18.00 -9.35 12.03
N GLU A 192 -18.80 -10.20 11.37
CA GLU A 192 -19.93 -10.88 12.01
C GLU A 192 -19.48 -11.98 12.99
N ARG A 193 -18.43 -12.73 12.66
CA ARG A 193 -17.95 -13.85 13.50
C ARG A 193 -17.05 -13.42 14.64
N LEU A 194 -16.26 -12.35 14.47
CA LEU A 194 -15.31 -11.85 15.47
C LEU A 194 -15.97 -11.62 16.85
N PRO A 195 -17.12 -10.94 17.00
CA PRO A 195 -17.75 -10.75 18.31
C PRO A 195 -18.28 -12.06 18.92
N HIS A 196 -18.75 -13.01 18.12
CA HIS A 196 -19.14 -14.34 18.59
C HIS A 196 -17.94 -15.15 19.07
N GLU A 197 -16.83 -15.09 18.35
CA GLU A 197 -15.58 -15.77 18.70
C GLU A 197 -15.02 -15.23 20.02
N VAL A 198 -14.99 -13.89 20.17
CA VAL A 198 -14.55 -13.21 21.38
C VAL A 198 -15.47 -13.50 22.56
N GLY A 199 -16.79 -13.58 22.34
CA GLY A 199 -17.76 -13.89 23.38
C GLY A 199 -17.64 -15.33 23.90
N ASN A 200 -17.46 -16.30 23.00
CA ASN A 200 -17.32 -17.70 23.36
C ASN A 200 -16.01 -18.01 24.10
N HIS A 201 -14.94 -17.27 23.79
CA HIS A 201 -13.62 -17.45 24.41
C HIS A 201 -13.34 -16.41 25.51
N THR A 202 -14.37 -15.92 26.21
CA THR A 202 -14.20 -14.99 27.33
C THR A 202 -13.37 -15.65 28.45
N GLY A 203 -12.19 -15.10 28.74
CA GLY A 203 -11.24 -15.63 29.71
C GLY A 203 -10.21 -16.61 29.15
N GLU A 204 -10.23 -16.90 27.86
CA GLU A 204 -9.29 -17.82 27.19
C GLU A 204 -8.27 -17.05 26.32
N GLU A 205 -7.06 -17.61 26.14
CA GLU A 205 -6.02 -16.98 25.31
C GLU A 205 -6.35 -17.12 23.82
N ILE A 206 -6.60 -16.00 23.14
CA ILE A 206 -6.77 -15.94 21.68
C ILE A 206 -5.46 -15.47 21.04
N ASP A 207 -4.94 -16.27 20.12
CA ASP A 207 -3.79 -15.88 19.31
C ASP A 207 -4.20 -14.88 18.21
N ILE A 208 -3.51 -13.75 18.13
CA ILE A 208 -3.73 -12.69 17.14
C ILE A 208 -2.44 -12.44 16.39
N THR A 209 -2.50 -12.51 15.07
CA THR A 209 -1.40 -12.15 14.20
C THR A 209 -1.64 -10.74 13.67
N VAL A 210 -0.76 -9.81 14.04
CA VAL A 210 -0.79 -8.42 13.60
C VAL A 210 0.44 -8.05 12.79
N PHE A 211 0.30 -7.07 11.91
CA PHE A 211 1.35 -6.49 11.13
C PHE A 211 1.62 -5.07 11.62
N ARG A 212 2.83 -4.85 12.13
CA ARG A 212 3.30 -3.59 12.71
C ARG A 212 4.73 -3.34 12.27
N ASN A 213 5.03 -2.13 11.80
CA ASN A 213 6.39 -1.74 11.38
C ASN A 213 7.03 -2.73 10.39
N ASN A 214 6.23 -3.24 9.46
CA ASN A 214 6.67 -4.22 8.47
C ASN A 214 7.10 -5.60 9.03
N ALA A 215 6.72 -5.91 10.27
CA ALA A 215 6.92 -7.20 10.90
C ALA A 215 5.58 -7.81 11.29
N ILE A 216 5.50 -9.14 11.21
CA ILE A 216 4.36 -9.90 11.70
C ILE A 216 4.64 -10.30 13.14
N LEU A 217 3.74 -9.92 14.03
CA LEU A 217 3.80 -10.17 15.45
C LEU A 217 2.63 -11.08 15.83
N ASN A 218 2.93 -12.18 16.50
CA ASN A 218 1.93 -13.01 17.15
C ASN A 218 1.77 -12.52 18.59
N LEU A 219 0.57 -12.06 18.91
CA LEU A 219 0.16 -11.55 20.20
C LEU A 219 -0.90 -12.45 20.79
N LYS A 220 -0.97 -12.49 22.11
CA LYS A 220 -1.98 -13.25 22.85
C LYS A 220 -2.93 -12.30 23.54
N LEU A 221 -4.21 -12.41 23.21
CA LEU A 221 -5.26 -11.58 23.77
C LEU A 221 -6.19 -12.45 24.63
N ILE A 222 -6.42 -12.02 25.86
CA ILE A 222 -7.41 -12.65 26.74
C ILE A 222 -8.61 -11.70 26.85
N PRO A 223 -9.73 -11.97 26.17
CA PRO A 223 -10.91 -11.11 26.29
C PRO A 223 -11.52 -11.28 27.68
N GLN A 224 -11.66 -10.17 28.40
CA GLN A 224 -12.20 -10.14 29.76
C GLN A 224 -13.01 -8.85 29.95
N THR A 225 -13.92 -8.85 30.92
CA THR A 225 -14.58 -7.62 31.33
C THR A 225 -13.56 -6.66 31.93
N TRP A 226 -13.65 -5.38 31.54
CA TRP A 226 -12.72 -4.33 31.97
C TRP A 226 -13.51 -3.02 32.18
N GLU A 227 -12.84 -1.95 32.63
CA GLU A 227 -13.49 -0.69 33.02
C GLU A 227 -14.15 0.11 31.87
N GLY A 228 -14.17 -0.42 30.64
CA GLY A 228 -14.82 0.21 29.50
C GLY A 228 -15.79 -0.72 28.77
N MET A 229 -16.21 -0.29 27.56
CA MET A 229 -17.21 -1.01 26.79
C MET A 229 -16.61 -2.25 26.08
N GLY A 230 -17.29 -3.39 26.21
CA GLY A 230 -16.96 -4.63 25.52
C GLY A 230 -15.89 -5.49 26.23
N LEU A 231 -15.40 -6.52 25.53
CA LEU A 231 -14.52 -7.56 26.10
C LEU A 231 -13.03 -7.40 25.76
N VAL A 232 -12.70 -6.50 24.82
CA VAL A 232 -11.34 -6.35 24.27
C VAL A 232 -10.79 -4.92 24.48
N GLY A 233 -11.67 -3.92 24.41
CA GLY A 233 -11.31 -2.51 24.55
C GLY A 233 -10.56 -1.89 23.37
N CYS A 234 -10.78 -2.46 22.18
CA CYS A 234 -10.33 -1.89 20.90
C CYS A 234 -11.47 -1.78 19.90
N ARG A 235 -11.37 -0.78 19.03
CA ARG A 235 -12.24 -0.63 17.87
C ARG A 235 -11.53 -1.09 16.62
N PHE A 236 -11.99 -2.21 16.05
CA PHE A 236 -11.56 -2.71 14.76
C PHE A 236 -12.31 -1.97 13.64
N THR A 237 -11.58 -1.41 12.67
CA THR A 237 -12.14 -0.81 11.46
C THR A 237 -11.76 -1.68 10.26
N PRO A 238 -12.70 -2.07 9.39
CA PRO A 238 -12.39 -2.90 8.22
C PRO A 238 -11.43 -2.18 7.28
N VAL A 239 -10.43 -2.89 6.77
CA VAL A 239 -9.51 -2.36 5.77
C VAL A 239 -10.15 -2.55 4.40
N THR A 240 -10.60 -1.46 3.78
CA THR A 240 -11.13 -1.49 2.40
C THR A 240 -9.97 -1.38 1.42
N LYS A 241 -10.03 -2.13 0.31
CA LYS A 241 -9.00 -2.29 -0.74
C LYS A 241 -8.47 -0.99 -1.39
N GLY A 242 -8.96 0.19 -0.99
CA GLY A 242 -8.52 1.50 -1.48
C GLY A 242 -7.57 2.27 -0.55
N MET A 243 -7.13 1.66 0.55
CA MET A 243 -6.21 2.28 1.54
C MET A 243 -4.89 1.51 1.74
N LEU A 244 -4.63 0.49 0.92
CA LEU A 244 -3.33 -0.18 0.80
C LEU A 244 -2.61 0.37 -0.43
#